data_AF-A0A1W9U0G6-F1
#
_entry.id   AF-A0A1W9U0G6-F1
#
_cell.length_a   1.000
_cell.length_b   1.000
_cell.length_c   1.000
_cell.angle_alpha   90.00
_cell.angle_beta   90.00
_cell.angle_gamma   90.00
#
_symmetry.space_group_name_H-M   'P 1'
#
loop_
_entity.id
_entity.type
_entity.pdbx_description
1 polymer ?
#
loop_
_entity_poly.entity_id
_entity_poly.type
_entity_poly.pdbx_seq_one_letter_code
_entity_poly.pdbx_strand_id
1 'polypeptide(L)' 'MKIHELIWPEDRIDHIRHDLTDFEDELEEVSDPVFERAPVMKIRLLPDEAEAVKQLAKSKGIPYPDLIREWVREKIQA' A
#
# COMPACT_ATOMS: atom_id res chain seq x y z
N MET A 1 -30.53 -21.64 16.62
CA MET A 1 -30.11 -20.68 15.58
C MET A 1 -29.57 -21.45 14.40
N LYS A 2 -30.32 -21.53 13.30
CA LYS A 2 -29.86 -22.13 12.04
C LYS A 2 -29.83 -21.02 11.00
N ILE A 3 -28.61 -20.66 10.58
CA ILE A 3 -28.38 -19.70 9.52
C ILE A 3 -28.79 -20.42 8.23
N HIS A 4 -29.96 -20.08 7.70
CA HIS A 4 -30.39 -20.60 6.41
C HIS A 4 -29.57 -19.88 5.34
N GLU A 5 -28.75 -20.66 4.63
CA GLU A 5 -28.56 -20.55 3.20
C GLU A 5 -28.45 -19.12 2.66
N LEU A 6 -27.22 -18.60 2.71
CA LEU A 6 -26.72 -17.63 1.73
C LEU A 6 -26.61 -18.33 0.36
N ILE A 7 -27.73 -18.80 -0.18
CA ILE A 7 -27.83 -19.19 -1.58
C ILE A 7 -28.31 -17.93 -2.28
N TRP A 8 -27.41 -17.30 -3.05
CA TRP A 8 -27.81 -16.23 -3.95
C TRP A 8 -28.91 -16.78 -4.88
N PRO A 9 -30.04 -16.07 -5.06
CA PRO A 9 -31.02 -16.42 -6.08
C PRO A 9 -30.32 -16.56 -7.44
N GLU A 10 -30.64 -17.59 -8.23
CA GLU A 10 -29.99 -17.85 -9.54
C GLU A 10 -30.07 -16.63 -10.47
N ASP A 11 -31.19 -15.91 -10.38
CA ASP A 11 -31.49 -14.63 -11.03
C ASP A 11 -30.49 -13.51 -10.71
N ARG A 12 -29.74 -13.62 -9.61
CA ARG A 12 -28.71 -12.65 -9.26
C ARG A 12 -27.34 -13.04 -9.84
N ILE A 13 -27.08 -14.33 -10.13
CA ILE A 13 -25.80 -14.82 -10.71
C ILE A 13 -25.61 -14.30 -12.14
N ASP A 14 -26.68 -14.20 -12.93
CA ASP A 14 -26.61 -13.70 -14.31
C ASP A 14 -26.17 -12.23 -14.40
N HIS A 15 -26.42 -11.41 -13.38
CA HIS A 15 -25.95 -10.02 -13.34
C HIS A 15 -24.48 -9.86 -12.94
N ILE A 16 -23.79 -10.92 -12.52
CA ILE A 16 -22.34 -10.89 -12.23
C ILE A 16 -21.53 -11.42 -13.42
N ARG A 17 -22.18 -11.92 -14.49
CA ARG A 17 -21.52 -12.22 -15.77
C ARG A 17 -21.29 -10.92 -16.53
N HIS A 18 -20.41 -10.07 -15.98
CA HIS A 18 -19.68 -9.15 -16.83
C HIS A 18 -18.70 -10.00 -17.63
N ASP A 19 -19.06 -10.24 -18.88
CA ASP A 19 -18.19 -10.94 -19.81
C ASP A 19 -17.04 -10.00 -20.19
N LEU A 20 -15.80 -10.44 -19.95
CA LEU A 20 -14.62 -9.67 -20.32
C LEU A 20 -14.40 -9.69 -21.84
N THR A 21 -15.07 -10.60 -22.55
CA THR A 21 -14.96 -10.79 -24.00
C THR A 21 -15.38 -9.57 -24.82
N ASP A 22 -16.30 -8.74 -24.30
CA ASP A 22 -16.71 -7.50 -24.98
C ASP A 22 -15.58 -6.45 -25.05
N PHE A 23 -14.50 -6.62 -24.28
CA PHE A 23 -13.39 -5.69 -24.19
C PHE A 23 -12.05 -6.31 -24.62
N GLU A 24 -12.03 -7.56 -25.09
CA GLU A 24 -10.77 -8.25 -25.47
C GLU A 24 -9.93 -7.47 -26.47
N ASP A 25 -10.56 -6.81 -27.45
CA ASP A 25 -9.89 -5.98 -28.45
C ASP A 25 -9.42 -4.60 -27.90
N GLU A 26 -9.88 -4.21 -26.71
CA GLU A 26 -9.53 -2.96 -26.04
C GLU A 26 -8.49 -3.16 -24.92
N LEU A 27 -8.15 -4.41 -24.58
CA LEU A 27 -7.18 -4.74 -23.54
C LEU A 27 -5.77 -4.84 -24.13
N GLU A 28 -4.82 -4.12 -23.53
CA GLU A 28 -3.40 -4.23 -23.85
C GLU A 28 -2.68 -4.99 -22.73
N GLU A 29 -2.00 -6.10 -23.08
CA GLU A 29 -1.16 -6.84 -22.15
C GLU A 29 0.11 -6.04 -21.85
N VAL A 30 0.26 -5.58 -20.61
CA VAL A 30 1.45 -4.83 -20.20
C VAL A 30 2.52 -5.78 -19.69
N SER A 31 3.64 -5.87 -20.41
CA SER A 31 4.79 -6.71 -20.05
C SER A 31 5.63 -6.15 -18.90
N ASP A 32 5.60 -4.84 -18.71
CA ASP A 32 6.34 -4.16 -17.65
C ASP A 32 5.51 -4.01 -16.38
N PRO A 33 6.12 -4.09 -15.19
CA PRO A 33 5.41 -3.85 -13.94
C PRO A 33 4.87 -2.40 -13.89
N VAL A 34 3.57 -2.22 -14.13
CA VAL A 34 2.90 -0.91 -14.01
C VAL A 34 2.94 -0.40 -12.56
N PHE A 35 3.07 -1.31 -11.58
CA PHE A 35 3.17 -0.98 -10.16
C PHE A 35 4.51 -1.41 -9.56
N GLU A 36 5.53 -0.58 -9.73
CA GLU A 36 6.78 -0.72 -8.98
C GLU A 36 6.62 -0.11 -7.58
N ARG A 37 6.72 -0.94 -6.54
CA ARG A 37 6.84 -0.41 -5.18
C ARG A 37 8.25 0.17 -5.03
N ALA A 38 8.33 1.46 -4.72
CA ALA A 38 9.60 2.10 -4.40
C ALA A 38 10.37 1.24 -3.37
N PRO A 39 11.70 1.08 -3.52
CA PRO A 39 12.48 0.24 -2.63
C PRO A 39 12.34 0.72 -1.18
N VAL A 40 11.80 -0.14 -0.32
CA VAL A 40 11.59 0.17 1.10
C VAL A 40 12.75 -0.39 1.92
N MET A 41 13.49 0.50 2.58
CA MET A 41 14.50 0.12 3.56
C MET A 41 13.88 0.02 4.95
N LYS A 42 13.98 -1.15 5.58
CA LYS A 42 13.55 -1.37 6.96
C LYS A 42 14.74 -1.23 7.89
N ILE A 43 14.66 -0.30 8.82
CA ILE A 43 15.68 -0.09 9.87
C ILE A 43 15.10 -0.63 11.18
N ARG A 44 15.88 -1.45 11.89
CA ARG A 44 15.53 -1.88 13.25
C ARG A 44 16.08 -0.85 14.22
N LEU A 45 15.19 -0.25 14.99
CA LEU A 45 15.52 0.65 16.09
C LEU A 45 15.10 -0.02 17.40
N LEU A 46 15.79 0.29 18.49
CA LEU A 46 15.29 -0.03 19.81
C LEU A 46 13.98 0.73 20.07
N PRO A 47 13.09 0.23 20.96
CA PRO A 47 11.83 0.89 21.26
C PRO A 47 11.98 2.37 21.67
N ASP A 48 12.97 2.65 22.52
CA ASP A 48 13.24 4.00 23.02
C ASP A 48 13.75 4.94 21.93
N GLU A 49 14.58 4.44 21.01
CA GLU A 49 15.07 5.19 19.85
C GLU A 49 13.92 5.52 18.89
N ALA A 50 13.07 4.53 18.60
CA ALA A 50 11.91 4.72 17.73
C ALA A 50 10.94 5.77 18.30
N GLU A 51 10.74 5.76 19.62
CA GLU A 51 9.89 6.75 20.28
C GLU A 51 10.53 8.14 20.28
N ALA A 52 11.83 8.24 20.56
CA ALA A 52 12.57 9.50 20.50
C ALA A 52 12.46 10.15 19.11
N VAL A 53 12.61 9.36 18.04
CA VAL A 53 12.48 9.86 16.65
C VAL A 53 11.07 10.36 16.38
N LYS A 54 10.03 9.64 16.81
CA LYS A 54 8.63 10.06 16.64
C LYS A 54 8.33 11.36 17.38
N GLN A 55 8.80 11.49 18.62
CA GLN A 55 8.57 12.70 19.43
C GLN A 55 9.29 13.91 18.83
N LEU A 56 10.51 13.72 18.33
CA LEU A 56 11.26 14.78 17.67
C LEU A 56 10.65 15.21 16.34
N ALA A 57 10.13 14.26 15.55
CA ALA A 57 9.40 14.58 14.33
C ALA A 57 8.11 15.37 14.64
N LYS A 58 7.40 14.95 15.70
CA LYS A 58 6.19 15.62 16.18
C LYS A 58 6.46 17.05 16.65
N SER A 59 7.55 17.29 17.39
CA SER A 59 7.90 18.64 17.85
C SER A 59 8.30 19.57 16.69
N LYS A 60 8.82 19.01 15.60
CA LYS A 60 9.12 19.72 14.34
C LYS A 60 7.91 19.85 13.41
N GLY A 61 6.79 19.19 13.71
CA GLY A 61 5.58 19.21 12.87
C GLY A 61 5.74 18.46 11.54
N ILE A 62 6.71 17.56 11.43
CA ILE A 62 6.99 16.79 10.21
C ILE A 62 6.78 15.29 10.44
N PRO A 63 6.48 14.51 9.39
CA PRO A 63 6.50 13.05 9.46
C PRO A 63 7.88 12.51 9.85
N TYR A 64 7.92 11.47 10.69
CA TYR A 64 9.19 10.85 11.12
C TYR A 64 10.05 10.30 9.97
N PRO A 65 9.52 9.79 8.83
CA PRO A 65 10.35 9.38 7.71
C PRO A 65 11.11 10.56 7.07
N ASP A 66 10.51 11.75 7.06
CA ASP A 66 11.13 12.95 6.48
C ASP A 66 12.28 13.44 7.36
N LEU A 67 12.11 13.39 8.69
CA LEU A 67 13.19 13.67 9.63
C LEU A 67 14.39 12.73 9.42
N ILE A 68 14.14 11.42 9.28
CA ILE A 68 15.20 10.44 9.03
C ILE A 68 15.90 10.73 7.69
N ARG A 69 15.13 11.10 6.66
CA ARG A 69 15.65 11.44 5.34
C ARG A 69 16.57 12.66 5.38
N GLU A 70 16.20 13.70 6.14
CA GLU A 70 17.04 14.88 6.35
C GLU A 70 18.37 14.50 6.99
N TRP A 71 18.37 13.74 8.08
CA TRP A 71 19.60 13.29 8.73
C TRP A 71 20.49 12.44 7.83
N VAL A 72 19.91 11.52 7.05
CA VAL A 72 20.68 10.72 6.09
C VAL A 72 21.35 11.63 5.06
N ARG A 73 20.64 12.65 4.55
CA ARG A 73 21.22 13.63 3.61
C ARG A 73 22.33 14.45 4.24
N GLU A 74 22.13 14.95 5.46
CA GLU A 74 23.16 15.68 6.20
C GLU A 74 24.44 14.85 6.35
N LYS A 75 24.33 13.54 6.59
CA LYS A 75 25.50 12.65 6.74
C LYS A 75 26.18 12.27 5.43
N ILE A 76 25.47 12.30 4.30
CA ILE A 76 26.04 12.01 2.98
C ILE A 76 26.72 13.25 2.38
N GLN A 77 26.20 14.44 2.67
CA GLN A 77 26.75 15.70 2.16
C GLN A 77 27.90 16.27 3.01
N ALA A 78 28.21 15.64 4.14
CA ALA A 78 29.31 15.98 5.05
C ALA A 78 30.63 15.29 4.68
#